data_AF-A0A7V7GK23-F1
#
_entry.id   AF-A0A7V7GK23-F1
#
_cell.length_a   1.000
_cell.length_b   1.000
_cell.length_c   1.000
_cell.angle_alpha   90.00
_cell.angle_beta   90.00
_cell.angle_gamma   90.00
#
_symmetry.space_group_name_H-M   'P 1'
#
loop_
_entity.id
_entity.type
_entity.pdbx_description
1 polymer ?
#
loop_
_entity_poly.entity_id
_entity_poly.type
_entity_poly.pdbx_seq_one_letter_code
_entity_poly.pdbx_strand_id
1 'polypeptide(L)'
;MNKKIFSICVLIFTVSIIFLADHSYIKYIEAQNDPVYLDESNQEKIVFYRNDCRDCEKIMPYLIRHNFLYHDLTFVNMNNKENKRYIKEYGLTSVPTIISLKQRYVGTDISKIKTLVMSKGDDF
;
A
#
# COMPACT_ATOMS: atom_id res chain seq x y z
N MET A 1 28.16 3.71 -34.18
CA MET A 1 27.78 3.41 -32.79
C MET A 1 27.97 1.92 -32.55
N ASN A 2 28.72 1.52 -31.51
CA ASN A 2 29.00 0.10 -31.24
C ASN A 2 27.68 -0.61 -30.87
N LYS A 3 27.38 -1.76 -31.49
CA LYS A 3 26.15 -2.55 -31.23
C LYS A 3 25.95 -2.85 -29.74
N LYS A 4 27.05 -3.03 -28.99
CA LYS A 4 27.02 -3.20 -27.53
C LYS A 4 26.58 -1.92 -26.80
N ILE A 5 27.10 -0.77 -27.21
CA ILE A 5 26.72 0.55 -26.64
C ILE A 5 25.24 0.83 -26.91
N PHE A 6 24.78 0.59 -28.14
CA PHE A 6 23.36 0.74 -28.47
C PHE A 6 22.46 -0.15 -27.61
N SER A 7 22.82 -1.43 -27.44
CA SER A 7 22.07 -2.36 -26.58
C SER A 7 22.03 -1.91 -25.12
N ILE A 8 23.12 -1.35 -24.59
CA ILE A 8 23.17 -0.82 -23.22
C ILE A 8 22.27 0.41 -23.08
N CYS A 9 22.31 1.34 -24.04
CA CYS A 9 21.44 2.52 -24.01
C CYS A 9 19.96 2.15 -24.02
N VAL A 10 19.58 1.17 -24.85
CA VAL A 10 18.19 0.66 -24.88
C VAL A 10 17.80 0.08 -23.52
N LEU A 11 18.68 -0.70 -22.88
CA LEU A 11 18.40 -1.30 -21.57
C LEU A 11 18.29 -0.26 -20.45
N ILE A 12 19.12 0.78 -20.47
CA ILE A 12 19.00 1.88 -19.50
C ILE A 12 17.68 2.62 -19.70
N PHE A 13 17.34 2.93 -20.95
CA PHE A 13 16.12 3.64 -21.28
C PHE A 13 14.87 2.87 -20.85
N THR A 14 14.83 1.55 -21.08
CA THR A 14 13.70 0.73 -20.64
C THR A 14 13.59 0.69 -19.12
N VAL A 15 14.69 0.55 -18.39
CA VAL A 15 14.70 0.58 -16.92
C VAL A 15 14.21 1.92 -16.40
N SER A 16 14.64 3.04 -16.99
CA SER A 16 14.17 4.38 -16.59
C SER A 16 12.66 4.54 -16.77
N ILE A 17 12.08 4.04 -17.87
CA ILE A 17 10.63 4.08 -18.09
C ILE A 17 9.89 3.30 -17.00
N ILE A 18 10.38 2.11 -16.62
CA ILE A 18 9.76 1.29 -15.57
C ILE A 18 9.76 2.04 -14.23
N PHE A 19 10.89 2.67 -13.85
CA PHE A 19 10.95 3.47 -12.63
C PHE A 19 9.98 4.65 -12.63
N LEU A 20 9.83 5.34 -13.76
CA LEU A 20 8.86 6.44 -13.87
C LEU A 20 7.42 5.93 -13.74
N ALA A 21 7.10 4.80 -14.39
CA ALA A 21 5.77 4.21 -14.30
C ALA A 21 5.43 3.77 -12.87
N ASP A 22 6.37 3.13 -12.15
CA ASP A 22 6.20 2.74 -10.73
C ASP A 22 5.92 3.97 -9.86
N HIS A 23 6.72 5.03 -10.01
CA HIS A 23 6.55 6.26 -9.23
C HIS A 23 5.20 6.94 -9.51
N SER A 24 4.82 7.05 -10.78
CA SER A 24 3.54 7.63 -11.19
C SER A 24 2.35 6.80 -10.68
N TYR A 25 2.45 5.47 -10.73
CA TYR A 25 1.41 4.57 -10.23
C TYR A 25 1.22 4.72 -8.71
N ILE A 26 2.32 4.71 -7.94
CA ILE A 26 2.26 4.92 -6.48
C ILE A 26 1.59 6.26 -6.16
N LYS A 27 1.99 7.35 -6.84
CA LYS A 27 1.38 8.67 -6.62
C LYS A 27 -0.09 8.73 -6.99
N TYR A 28 -0.49 8.04 -8.05
CA TYR A 28 -1.89 7.93 -8.45
C TYR A 28 -2.73 7.26 -7.34
N ILE A 29 -2.28 6.13 -6.79
CA ILE A 29 -2.99 5.43 -5.72
C ILE A 29 -3.00 6.25 -4.42
N GLU A 30 -1.87 6.85 -4.03
CA GLU A 30 -1.79 7.72 -2.85
C GLU A 30 -2.78 8.90 -2.95
N ALA A 31 -2.97 9.46 -4.14
CA ALA A 31 -3.88 10.58 -4.36
C ALA A 31 -5.38 10.19 -4.29
N GLN A 32 -5.73 8.91 -4.39
CA GLN A 32 -7.12 8.48 -4.30
C GLN A 32 -7.70 8.78 -2.92
N ASN A 33 -8.94 9.26 -2.92
CA ASN A 33 -9.65 9.68 -1.72
C ASN A 33 -11.15 9.35 -1.83
N ASP A 34 -11.46 8.24 -2.50
CA ASP A 34 -12.83 7.77 -2.65
C ASP A 34 -13.34 7.13 -1.35
N PRO A 35 -14.66 7.13 -1.11
CA PRO A 35 -15.22 6.37 -0.02
C PRO A 35 -15.06 4.87 -0.27
N VAL A 36 -14.65 4.13 0.76
CA VAL A 36 -14.43 2.68 0.68
C VAL A 36 -15.39 1.99 1.64
N TYR A 37 -16.13 1.00 1.14
CA TYR A 37 -17.08 0.22 1.92
C TYR A 37 -16.49 -1.17 2.16
N LEU A 38 -16.02 -1.40 3.38
CA LEU A 38 -15.47 -2.68 3.85
C LEU A 38 -16.61 -3.66 4.16
N ASP A 39 -16.45 -4.92 3.74
CA ASP A 39 -17.37 -6.03 4.03
C ASP A 39 -16.64 -7.07 4.90
N GLU A 40 -17.20 -7.40 6.07
CA GLU A 40 -16.62 -8.36 7.02
C GLU A 40 -16.41 -9.76 6.43
N SER A 41 -17.07 -10.10 5.31
CA SER A 41 -16.97 -11.41 4.68
C SER A 41 -15.75 -11.61 3.77
N ASN A 42 -15.07 -10.53 3.37
CA ASN A 42 -13.84 -10.64 2.60
C ASN A 42 -12.63 -10.66 3.53
N GLN A 43 -11.65 -11.50 3.21
CA GLN A 43 -10.38 -11.62 3.93
C GLN A 43 -9.54 -10.34 3.73
N GLU A 44 -9.98 -9.25 4.33
CA GLU A 44 -9.49 -7.90 4.04
C GLU A 44 -8.30 -7.57 4.93
N LYS A 45 -7.12 -7.58 4.32
CA LYS A 45 -5.98 -6.87 4.88
C LYS A 45 -6.22 -5.39 4.60
N ILE A 46 -6.55 -4.64 5.64
CA ILE A 46 -6.95 -3.23 5.52
C ILE A 46 -5.76 -2.34 5.87
N VAL A 47 -5.52 -1.33 5.05
CA VAL A 47 -4.50 -0.30 5.26
C VAL A 47 -5.19 1.05 5.43
N PHE A 48 -5.26 1.54 6.67
CA PHE A 48 -5.73 2.88 6.96
C PHE A 48 -4.56 3.86 6.88
N TYR A 49 -4.67 4.88 6.02
CA TYR A 49 -3.62 5.85 5.76
C TYR A 49 -4.18 7.27 5.57
N ARG A 50 -3.30 8.27 5.44
CA ARG A 50 -3.64 9.62 4.98
C ARG A 50 -2.53 10.18 4.09
N ASN A 51 -2.88 11.15 3.25
CA ASN A 51 -1.95 11.76 2.30
C ASN A 51 -1.06 12.82 2.96
N ASP A 52 -1.49 13.39 4.09
CA ASP A 52 -0.80 14.41 4.89
C ASP A 52 0.01 13.77 6.04
N CYS A 53 0.38 12.49 5.91
CA CYS A 53 1.00 11.68 6.95
C CYS A 53 2.38 11.19 6.53
N ARG A 54 3.44 11.78 7.12
CA ARG A 54 4.84 11.43 6.83
C ARG A 54 5.18 9.97 7.09
N ASP A 55 4.57 9.36 8.11
CA ASP A 55 4.79 7.94 8.40
C ASP A 55 4.11 7.03 7.37
N CYS A 56 2.99 7.47 6.80
CA CYS A 56 2.29 6.78 5.72
C CYS A 56 3.14 6.80 4.44
N GLU A 57 3.71 7.97 4.08
CA GLU A 57 4.61 8.12 2.92
C GLU A 57 5.79 7.12 2.93
N LYS A 58 6.28 6.74 4.11
CA LYS A 58 7.40 5.79 4.25
C LYS A 58 7.02 4.36 3.87
N ILE A 59 5.76 3.95 4.09
CA ILE A 59 5.33 2.56 3.95
C ILE A 59 4.42 2.30 2.75
N MET A 60 3.72 3.32 2.25
CA MET A 60 2.77 3.19 1.14
C MET A 60 3.43 2.64 -0.15
N PRO A 61 4.65 3.06 -0.56
CA PRO A 61 5.31 2.47 -1.72
C PRO A 61 5.53 0.96 -1.62
N TYR A 62 5.77 0.43 -0.42
CA TYR A 62 5.90 -1.01 -0.20
C TYR A 62 4.55 -1.71 -0.31
N LEU A 63 3.52 -1.19 0.37
CA LEU A 63 2.19 -1.77 0.39
C LEU A 63 1.51 -1.73 -0.98
N ILE A 64 1.64 -0.63 -1.73
CA ILE A 64 1.08 -0.51 -3.09
C ILE A 64 1.72 -1.54 -4.04
N ARG A 65 3.05 -1.71 -3.98
CA ARG A 65 3.74 -2.73 -4.79
C ARG A 65 3.38 -4.15 -4.37
N HIS A 66 3.20 -4.40 -3.07
CA HIS A 66 2.66 -5.68 -2.58
C HIS A 66 1.27 -5.92 -3.17
N ASN A 67 0.35 -4.94 -3.08
CA ASN A 67 -1.00 -5.09 -3.61
C ASN A 67 -1.04 -5.21 -5.13
N PHE A 68 -0.10 -4.60 -5.86
CA PHE A 68 0.04 -4.77 -7.30
C PHE A 68 0.36 -6.24 -7.67
N LEU A 69 1.06 -6.98 -6.79
CA LEU A 69 1.42 -8.38 -7.01
C LEU A 69 0.36 -9.36 -6.48
N TYR A 70 -0.25 -9.07 -5.33
CA TYR A 70 -1.10 -10.02 -4.61
C TYR A 70 -2.59 -9.67 -4.62
N HIS A 71 -2.95 -8.42 -4.91
CA HIS A 71 -4.33 -7.92 -4.93
C HIS A 71 -5.12 -8.23 -3.66
N ASP A 72 -4.46 -8.18 -2.50
CA ASP A 72 -4.98 -8.63 -1.21
C ASP A 72 -5.09 -7.51 -0.15
N LEU A 73 -4.80 -6.26 -0.51
CA LEU A 73 -4.89 -5.10 0.38
C LEU A 73 -6.02 -4.14 -0.04
N THR A 74 -6.82 -3.73 0.94
CA THR A 74 -7.78 -2.63 0.80
C THR A 74 -7.22 -1.36 1.42
N PHE A 75 -7.02 -0.32 0.61
CA PHE A 75 -6.52 0.97 1.07
C PHE A 75 -7.68 1.91 1.43
N VAL A 76 -7.67 2.44 2.65
CA VAL A 76 -8.71 3.34 3.15
C VAL A 76 -8.08 4.67 3.51
N ASN A 77 -8.35 5.69 2.70
CA ASN A 77 -7.87 7.04 2.95
C ASN A 77 -8.73 7.72 4.02
N MET A 78 -8.14 7.99 5.20
CA MET A 78 -8.82 8.58 6.34
C MET A 78 -9.02 10.11 6.22
N ASN A 79 -8.54 10.73 5.13
CA ASN A 79 -8.88 12.12 4.80
C ASN A 79 -10.29 12.24 4.21
N ASN A 80 -10.83 11.18 3.60
CA ASN A 80 -12.23 11.16 3.16
C ASN A 80 -13.16 11.20 4.38
N LYS A 81 -14.18 12.07 4.35
CA LYS A 81 -15.15 12.23 5.45
C LYS A 81 -15.96 10.97 5.71
N GLU A 82 -16.36 10.23 4.69
CA GLU A 82 -17.16 9.00 4.83
C GLU A 82 -16.35 7.86 5.45
N ASN A 83 -15.05 7.78 5.17
CA ASN A 83 -14.14 6.78 5.74
C ASN A 83 -13.88 7.03 7.25
N LYS A 84 -14.18 8.23 7.78
CA LYS A 84 -13.99 8.53 9.22
C LYS A 84 -14.85 7.68 10.15
N ARG A 85 -15.91 7.03 9.65
CA ARG A 85 -16.69 6.03 10.42
C ARG A 85 -15.79 4.93 11.00
N TYR A 86 -14.73 4.57 10.28
CA TYR A 86 -13.79 3.53 10.67
C TYR A 86 -12.96 3.88 11.91
N ILE A 87 -12.89 5.16 12.32
CA ILE A 87 -12.27 5.54 13.59
C ILE A 87 -12.98 4.83 14.75
N LYS A 88 -14.31 4.81 14.75
CA LYS A 88 -15.10 4.16 15.80
C LYS A 88 -15.22 2.66 15.56
N GLU A 89 -15.55 2.25 14.34
CA GLU A 89 -15.79 0.82 14.01
C GLU A 89 -14.56 -0.05 14.26
N TYR A 90 -13.36 0.47 13.95
CA TYR A 90 -12.11 -0.24 14.16
C TYR A 90 -11.33 0.29 15.37
N GLY A 91 -11.82 1.28 16.12
CA GLY A 91 -11.07 1.86 17.24
C GLY A 91 -9.68 2.36 16.82
N LEU A 92 -9.61 3.12 15.71
CA LEU A 92 -8.34 3.63 15.17
C LEU A 92 -7.84 4.80 16.03
N THR A 93 -6.61 4.71 16.50
CA THR A 93 -5.95 5.77 17.28
C THR A 93 -5.00 6.61 16.45
N SER A 94 -4.42 6.04 15.38
CA SER A 94 -3.50 6.74 14.47
C SER A 94 -3.41 6.05 13.11
N VAL A 95 -2.79 6.73 12.15
CA VAL A 95 -2.35 6.17 10.87
C VAL A 95 -0.82 6.24 10.78
N PRO A 96 -0.16 5.33 10.05
CA PRO A 96 -0.75 4.17 9.39
C PRO A 96 -1.19 3.08 10.38
N THR A 97 -2.31 2.43 10.09
CA THR A 97 -2.75 1.22 10.78
C THR A 97 -3.02 0.14 9.75
N ILE A 98 -2.40 -1.03 9.92
CA ILE A 98 -2.60 -2.20 9.08
C ILE A 98 -3.33 -3.24 9.92
N ILE A 99 -4.42 -3.78 9.38
CA ILE A 99 -5.17 -4.88 9.97
C ILE A 99 -5.10 -6.06 9.01
N SER A 100 -4.78 -7.25 9.51
CA SER A 100 -4.73 -8.48 8.74
C SER A 100 -5.27 -9.58 9.63
N LEU A 101 -6.39 -10.20 9.22
CA LEU A 101 -7.13 -11.18 10.04
C LEU A 101 -7.45 -10.59 11.43
N LYS A 102 -6.91 -11.17 12.51
CA LYS A 102 -7.09 -10.72 13.89
C LYS A 102 -5.93 -9.86 14.42
N GLN A 103 -4.94 -9.58 13.58
CA GLN A 103 -3.75 -8.84 13.98
C GLN A 103 -3.83 -7.38 13.52
N ARG A 104 -3.34 -6.49 14.38
CA ARG A 104 -3.23 -5.06 14.12
C ARG A 104 -1.80 -4.61 14.33
N TYR A 105 -1.30 -3.81 13.41
CA TYR A 105 -0.04 -3.12 13.55
C TYR A 105 -0.20 -1.62 13.29
N VAL A 106 0.38 -0.82 14.18
CA VAL A 106 0.44 0.63 14.09
C VAL A 106 1.91 1.03 14.08
N GLY A 107 2.36 1.69 13.01
CA GLY A 107 3.75 2.12 12.88
C GLY A 107 4.34 1.88 11.49
N THR A 108 5.66 2.00 11.39
CA THR A 108 6.39 2.10 10.11
C THR A 108 7.44 1.01 9.90
N ASP A 109 7.54 0.02 10.79
CA ASP A 109 8.51 -1.07 10.65
C ASP A 109 8.11 -2.00 9.49
N ILE A 110 8.81 -1.85 8.36
CA ILE A 110 8.58 -2.63 7.15
C ILE A 110 8.73 -4.14 7.39
N SER A 111 9.58 -4.58 8.31
CA SER A 111 9.74 -6.02 8.59
C SER A 111 8.49 -6.59 9.26
N LYS A 112 7.93 -5.85 10.23
CA LYS A 112 6.67 -6.24 10.88
C LYS A 112 5.50 -6.19 9.91
N ILE A 113 5.43 -5.15 9.09
CA ILE A 113 4.42 -5.00 8.04
C ILE A 113 4.50 -6.19 7.08
N LYS A 114 5.69 -6.52 6.59
CA LYS A 114 5.92 -7.66 5.69
C LYS A 114 5.40 -8.95 6.30
N THR A 115 5.75 -9.26 7.55
CA THR A 115 5.24 -10.46 8.23
C THR A 115 3.71 -10.45 8.33
N LEU A 116 3.12 -9.32 8.68
CA LEU A 116 1.67 -9.16 8.83
C LEU A 116 0.89 -9.32 7.51
N VAL A 117 1.41 -8.76 6.41
CA VAL A 117 0.75 -8.81 5.11
C VAL A 117 1.10 -10.05 4.31
N MET A 118 2.14 -10.80 4.67
CA MET A 118 2.48 -12.09 4.05
C MET A 118 1.89 -13.30 4.80
N SER A 119 1.41 -13.16 6.04
CA SER A 119 0.78 -14.26 6.75
C SER A 119 -0.48 -14.73 6.00
N LYS A 120 -0.57 -16.02 5.71
CA LYS A 120 -1.79 -16.65 5.19
C LYS A 120 -2.70 -17.00 6.37
N GLY A 121 -4.01 -17.00 6.14
CA GLY A 121 -5.01 -17.36 7.15
C GLY A 121 -5.04 -18.83 7.56
N ASP A 122 -4.02 -19.62 7.17
CA ASP A 122 -3.96 -21.08 7.35
C ASP A 122 -3.05 -21.50 8.53
N ASP A 123 -2.52 -20.54 9.31
CA ASP A 123 -1.67 -20.80 10.49
C ASP A 123 -2.46 -20.98 11.80
N PHE A 124 -3.78 -21.24 11.75
CA PHE A 124 -4.62 -21.58 12.92
C PHE A 124 -5.70 -22.61 12.60
#